data_AF-A0A7S0Z3U4-F1
#
_entry.id   AF-A0A7S0Z3U4-F1
#
_cell.length_a   1.000
_cell.length_b   1.000
_cell.length_c   1.000
_cell.angle_alpha   90.00
_cell.angle_beta   90.00
_cell.angle_gamma   90.00
#
_symmetry.space_group_name_H-M   'P 1'
#
loop_
_entity.id
_entity.type
_entity.pdbx_description
1 polymer ?
#
loop_
_entity_poly.entity_id
_entity_poly.type
_entity_poly.pdbx_seq_one_letter_code
_entity_poly.pdbx_strand_id
1 'polypeptide(L)'
;DEALDEVDAGKVYVVGGIVDLATRGMRTSVTRATNAGLRAVRLPIREFKPEQTHTVLNIDAVVKILAARRSGLSWDETFERELPKRQKKERPKREKRERVV
;
A
#
# COMPACT_ATOMS: atom_id res chain seq x y z
N ASP A 1 -8.80 12.03 -1.99
CA ASP A 1 -8.31 10.92 -2.83
C ASP A 1 -7.04 11.40 -3.52
N GLU A 2 -6.07 11.80 -2.70
CA GLU A 2 -4.89 12.55 -3.14
C GLU A 2 -3.70 11.59 -3.25
N ALA A 3 -3.00 11.65 -4.37
CA ALA A 3 -1.78 10.87 -4.60
C ALA A 3 -0.57 11.55 -3.95
N LEU A 4 0.32 10.76 -3.35
CA LEU A 4 1.57 11.26 -2.78
C LEU A 4 2.55 11.58 -3.91
N ASP A 5 3.01 12.83 -3.96
CA ASP A 5 3.95 13.33 -4.96
C ASP A 5 5.43 13.06 -4.58
N GLU A 6 5.78 13.39 -3.35
CA GLU A 6 7.13 13.23 -2.80
C GLU A 6 7.14 12.70 -1.36
N VAL A 7 8.27 12.14 -0.93
CA VAL A 7 8.52 11.73 0.46
C VAL A 7 9.45 12.74 1.12
N ASP A 8 8.86 13.63 1.91
CA ASP A 8 9.51 14.75 2.58
C ASP A 8 10.09 14.34 3.94
N ALA A 9 11.36 14.65 4.18
CA ALA A 9 12.05 14.32 5.43
C ALA A 9 11.50 15.06 6.66
N GLY A 10 10.82 16.19 6.47
CA GLY A 10 10.18 16.96 7.55
C GLY A 10 8.81 16.45 7.97
N LYS A 11 8.27 15.42 7.30
CA LYS A 11 6.92 14.89 7.56
C LYS A 11 6.97 13.53 8.26
N VAL A 12 5.99 13.28 9.12
CA VAL A 12 5.76 11.97 9.72
C VAL A 12 4.73 11.20 8.90
N TYR A 13 5.09 10.01 8.44
CA TYR A 13 4.22 9.13 7.67
C TYR A 13 3.67 8.01 8.54
N VAL A 14 2.36 7.87 8.60
CA VAL A 14 1.68 6.81 9.35
C VAL A 14 1.22 5.73 8.38
N VAL A 15 1.70 4.50 8.57
CA VAL A 15 1.29 3.32 7.79
C VAL A 15 0.38 2.46 8.66
N GLY A 16 -0.80 2.09 8.15
CA GLY A 16 -1.72 1.21 8.87
C GLY A 16 -1.11 -0.18 9.09
N GLY A 17 -1.17 -0.68 10.33
CA GLY A 17 -0.56 -1.95 10.73
C GLY A 17 -1.45 -3.19 10.56
N ILE A 18 -2.56 -3.11 9.82
CA ILE A 18 -3.52 -4.20 9.71
C ILE A 18 -3.01 -5.24 8.70
N VAL A 19 -2.83 -6.47 9.15
CA VAL A 19 -2.39 -7.61 8.33
C VAL A 19 -3.52 -8.63 8.21
N ASP A 20 -4.56 -8.27 7.45
CA ASP A 20 -5.64 -9.20 7.13
C ASP A 20 -6.17 -8.96 5.70
N LEU A 21 -6.28 -10.05 4.95
CA LEU A 21 -6.87 -10.07 3.61
C LEU A 21 -8.34 -9.66 3.59
N ALA A 22 -9.08 -9.94 4.66
CA ALA A 22 -10.48 -9.55 4.78
C ALA A 22 -10.65 -8.02 4.87
N THR A 23 -9.59 -7.29 5.23
CA THR A 23 -9.61 -5.83 5.36
C THR A 23 -9.30 -5.10 4.05
N ARG A 24 -9.05 -5.85 2.98
CA ARG A 24 -8.82 -5.30 1.65
C ARG A 24 -10.07 -4.60 1.13
N GLY A 25 -9.96 -3.29 0.88
CA GLY A 25 -11.10 -2.47 0.44
C GLY A 25 -11.85 -1.78 1.59
N MET A 26 -11.53 -2.10 2.84
CA MET A 26 -12.03 -1.34 3.98
C MET A 26 -11.30 0.00 4.07
N ARG A 27 -12.07 1.09 4.19
CA ARG A 27 -11.53 2.46 4.30
C ARG A 27 -11.11 2.82 5.73
N THR A 28 -10.80 1.83 6.58
CA THR A 28 -10.58 2.02 8.03
C THR A 28 -9.48 3.04 8.34
N SER A 29 -8.33 2.95 7.68
CA SER A 29 -7.19 3.86 7.93
C SER A 29 -7.48 5.29 7.49
N VAL A 30 -8.10 5.47 6.32
CA VAL A 30 -8.45 6.80 5.81
C VAL A 30 -9.56 7.43 6.67
N THR A 31 -10.59 6.68 7.05
CA THR A 31 -11.65 7.16 7.94
C THR A 31 -11.08 7.60 9.30
N ARG A 32 -10.18 6.80 9.89
CA ARG A 32 -9.52 7.17 11.16
C ARG A 32 -8.66 8.43 11.02
N ALA A 33 -7.87 8.54 9.95
CA ALA A 33 -7.05 9.73 9.70
C ALA A 33 -7.92 10.98 9.53
N THR A 34 -8.97 10.92 8.72
CA THR A 34 -9.91 12.03 8.51
C THR A 34 -10.61 12.44 9.80
N ASN A 35 -11.08 11.48 10.60
CA ASN A 35 -11.71 11.78 11.90
C ASN A 35 -10.74 12.41 12.91
N ALA A 36 -9.44 12.13 12.78
CA ALA A 36 -8.39 12.74 13.60
C ALA A 36 -7.85 14.07 13.01
N GLY A 37 -8.43 14.58 11.92
CA GLY A 37 -7.96 15.80 11.25
C GLY A 37 -6.61 15.64 10.53
N LEU A 38 -6.15 14.41 10.29
CA LEU A 38 -4.90 14.12 9.61
C LEU A 38 -5.11 14.09 8.10
N ARG A 39 -4.11 14.59 7.35
CA ARG A 39 -4.06 14.46 5.89
C ARG A 39 -3.83 13.00 5.50
N ALA A 40 -4.71 12.47 4.65
CA ALA A 40 -4.60 11.11 4.13
C ALA A 40 -4.30 11.15 2.62
N VAL A 41 -3.21 10.50 2.24
CA VAL A 41 -2.73 10.36 0.86
C VAL A 41 -2.54 8.89 0.51
N ARG A 42 -2.59 8.55 -0.78
CA ARG A 42 -2.30 7.21 -1.29
C ARG A 42 -1.00 7.19 -2.08
N LEU A 43 -0.36 6.04 -2.19
CA LEU A 43 0.73 5.85 -3.15
C LEU A 43 0.20 6.02 -4.60
N PRO A 44 0.98 6.63 -5.51
CA PRO A 44 0.58 6.88 -6.90
C PRO A 44 0.68 5.62 -7.78
N ILE A 45 0.28 4.45 -7.27
CA ILE A 45 0.48 3.18 -8.00
C ILE A 45 -0.34 3.14 -9.29
N ARG A 46 -1.53 3.73 -9.31
CA ARG A 46 -2.42 3.68 -10.49
C ARG A 46 -1.89 4.54 -11.64
N GLU A 47 -1.17 5.60 -11.31
CA GLU A 47 -0.59 6.56 -12.24
C GLU A 47 0.65 5.99 -12.93
N PHE A 48 1.52 5.31 -12.17
CA PHE A 48 2.80 4.80 -12.67
C PHE A 48 2.78 3.31 -13.06
N LYS A 49 1.87 2.52 -12.49
CA LYS A 49 1.74 1.07 -12.74
C LYS A 49 0.26 0.68 -12.91
N PRO A 50 -0.41 1.15 -13.97
CA PRO A 50 -1.84 0.88 -14.20
C PRO A 50 -2.17 -0.62 -14.34
N GLU A 51 -1.20 -1.44 -14.72
CA GLU A 51 -1.31 -2.91 -14.78
C GLU A 51 -1.39 -3.57 -13.38
N GLN A 52 -1.02 -2.83 -12.32
CA GLN A 52 -1.07 -3.33 -10.96
C GLN A 52 -2.52 -3.28 -10.43
N THR A 53 -3.22 -4.42 -10.56
CA THR A 53 -4.60 -4.60 -10.08
C THR A 53 -4.74 -4.50 -8.57
N HIS A 54 -3.63 -4.59 -7.84
CA HIS A 54 -3.58 -4.74 -6.41
C HIS A 54 -2.80 -3.60 -5.75
N THR A 55 -3.53 -2.58 -5.31
CA THR A 55 -2.97 -1.35 -4.72
C THR A 55 -2.91 -1.35 -3.19
N VAL A 56 -3.53 -2.34 -2.54
CA VAL A 56 -3.36 -2.60 -1.10
C VAL A 56 -2.17 -3.52 -0.92
N LEU A 57 -1.11 -3.00 -0.30
CA LEU A 57 0.19 -3.64 -0.13
C LEU A 57 0.42 -4.07 1.32
N ASN A 58 1.39 -4.98 1.53
CA ASN A 58 1.89 -5.29 2.86
C ASN A 58 2.63 -4.08 3.45
N ILE A 59 2.69 -4.01 4.79
CA ILE A 59 3.37 -2.94 5.53
C ILE A 59 4.82 -2.79 5.08
N ASP A 60 5.55 -3.92 4.95
CA ASP A 60 6.97 -3.90 4.58
C ASP A 60 7.18 -3.30 3.18
N ALA A 61 6.31 -3.62 2.22
CA ALA A 61 6.37 -3.07 0.87
C ALA A 61 6.12 -1.55 0.88
N VAL A 62 5.15 -1.07 1.66
CA VAL A 62 4.89 0.38 1.79
C VAL A 62 6.11 1.09 2.37
N VAL A 63 6.71 0.56 3.44
CA VAL A 63 7.91 1.15 4.06
C VAL A 63 9.09 1.18 3.08
N LYS A 64 9.34 0.09 2.36
CA LYS A 64 10.40 0.03 1.34
C LYS A 64 10.17 1.04 0.20
N ILE A 65 8.93 1.18 -0.27
CA ILE A 65 8.56 2.18 -1.29
C ILE A 65 8.86 3.59 -0.79
N LEU A 66 8.44 3.94 0.43
CA LEU A 66 8.70 5.27 0.99
C LEU A 66 10.20 5.52 1.16
N ALA A 67 10.97 4.53 1.60
CA ALA A 67 12.41 4.63 1.74
C ALA A 67 13.14 4.80 0.39
N ALA A 68 12.73 4.02 -0.62
CA ALA A 68 13.25 4.12 -1.99
C ALA A 68 12.96 5.48 -2.62
N ARG A 69 11.72 5.97 -2.50
CA ARG A 69 11.35 7.28 -3.00
C ARG A 69 12.15 8.39 -2.30
N ARG A 70 12.34 8.27 -0.99
CA ARG A 70 13.17 9.20 -0.20
C ARG A 70 14.65 9.17 -0.60
N SER A 71 15.16 8.03 -1.07
CA SER A 71 16.56 7.92 -1.53
C SER A 71 16.81 8.55 -2.91
N GLY A 72 15.81 9.20 -3.50
CA GLY A 72 15.93 9.92 -4.78
C GLY A 72 15.49 9.13 -6.01
N LEU A 73 14.98 7.91 -5.85
CA LEU A 73 14.44 7.14 -6.98
C LEU A 73 13.18 7.79 -7.52
N SER A 74 12.97 7.70 -8.83
CA SER A 74 11.68 8.01 -9.45
C SER A 74 10.60 7.04 -8.96
N TRP A 75 9.32 7.40 -9.17
CA TRP A 75 8.21 6.50 -8.85
C TRP A 75 8.27 5.21 -9.67
N ASP A 76 8.63 5.28 -10.95
CA ASP A 76 8.80 4.12 -11.82
C ASP A 76 9.87 3.15 -11.31
N GLU A 77 11.06 3.64 -11.00
CA GLU A 77 12.16 2.82 -10.47
C GLU A 77 11.82 2.23 -9.11
N THR A 78 11.22 3.05 -8.24
CA THR A 78 10.77 2.63 -6.91
C THR A 78 9.78 1.47 -7.02
N PHE A 79 8.77 1.60 -7.87
CA PHE A 79 7.76 0.57 -8.04
C PHE A 79 8.30 -0.68 -8.75
N GLU A 80 9.20 -0.54 -9.72
CA GLU A 80 9.84 -1.68 -10.37
C GLU A 80 10.66 -2.52 -9.38
N ARG A 81 11.29 -1.84 -8.40
CA ARG A 81 12.10 -2.50 -7.38
C ARG A 81 11.27 -3.13 -6.26
N GLU A 82 10.27 -2.40 -5.75
CA GLU A 82 9.61 -2.73 -4.48
C GLU A 82 8.21 -3.34 -4.63
N LEU A 83 7.52 -3.18 -5.78
CA LEU A 83 6.20 -3.78 -5.94
C LEU A 83 6.27 -5.31 -5.99
N PRO A 84 5.35 -6.02 -5.31
CA PRO A 84 5.33 -7.48 -5.33
C PRO A 84 5.04 -8.05 -6.73
N LYS A 85 6.08 -8.65 -7.36
CA LYS A 85 6.00 -9.28 -8.71
C LYS A 85 4.96 -10.40 -8.82
N ARG A 86 4.68 -11.10 -7.71
CA ARG A 86 3.77 -12.27 -7.65
C ARG A 86 2.27 -11.92 -7.73
N GLN A 87 1.89 -10.65 -7.76
CA GLN A 87 0.49 -10.24 -7.80
C GLN A 87 -0.09 -10.12 -9.23
N LYS A 88 0.69 -10.48 -10.26
CA LYS A 88 0.25 -10.54 -11.68
C LYS A 88 -0.62 -11.76 -12.02
N LYS A 89 -0.85 -12.70 -11.10
CA LYS A 89 -1.74 -13.87 -11.31
C LYS A 89 -2.78 -13.95 -10.20
N GLU A 90 -4.01 -14.28 -10.58
CA GLU A 90 -5.10 -14.59 -9.65
C GLU A 90 -4.65 -15.56 -8.57
N ARG A 91 -5.04 -15.28 -7.32
CA ARG A 91 -4.70 -16.14 -6.19
C ARG A 91 -5.46 -17.46 -6.29
N PRO A 92 -4.83 -18.60 -5.98
CA PRO A 92 -5.56 -19.86 -5.84
C PRO A 92 -6.60 -19.74 -4.72
N LYS A 93 -7.80 -20.31 -4.94
CA LYS A 93 -8.87 -20.37 -3.94
C LYS A 93 -8.32 -20.96 -2.64
N ARG A 94 -8.41 -20.20 -1.55
CA ARG A 94 -8.10 -20.70 -0.20
C ARG A 94 -9.16 -21.73 0.16
N GLU A 95 -8.79 -23.00 0.27
CA GLU A 95 -9.65 -24.01 0.89
C GLU A 95 -9.90 -23.62 2.34
N LYS A 96 -11.17 -23.61 2.75
CA LYS A 96 -11.56 -23.34 4.14
C LYS A 96 -11.01 -24.48 4.98
N ARG A 97 -10.07 -24.19 5.88
CA ARG A 97 -9.70 -25.15 6.93
C ARG A 97 -10.91 -25.34 7.83
N GLU A 98 -11.36 -26.58 7.97
CA GLU A 98 -12.39 -26.93 8.93
C GLU A 98 -11.96 -26.47 10.32
N ARG A 99 -12.88 -25.80 11.03
CA ARG A 99 -12.69 -25.49 12.43
C ARG A 99 -12.86 -26.79 13.19
N VAL A 100 -11.78 -27.29 13.78
CA VAL A 100 -11.90 -28.33 14.81
C VAL A 100 -12.53 -27.65 16.03
N VAL A 101 -13.74 -28.10 16.38
CA VAL A 101 -14.50 -27.69 17.57
C VAL A 101 -13.93 -28.42 18.78
#